data_AF-A0A7R9IMR1-F1
#
_entry.id   AF-A0A7R9IMR1-F1
#
_cell.length_a   1.000
_cell.length_b   1.000
_cell.length_c   1.000
_cell.angle_alpha   90.00
_cell.angle_beta   90.00
_cell.angle_gamma   90.00
#
_symmetry.space_group_name_H-M   'P 1'
#
loop_
_entity.id
_entity.type
_entity.pdbx_description
1 polymer ?
#
loop_
_entity_poly.entity_id
_entity_poly.type
_entity_poly.pdbx_seq_one_letter_code
_entity_poly.pdbx_strand_id
1 'polypeptide(L)'
;MSTARPQSPKDAVVETQSFDNIGTGPFNWASNDGVDRQESGLLKNVNSANPSLSVSGTYAYVVDGKTISVSYVADENGFQPKGAHIPVRK
;
A
#
# COMPACT_ATOMS: atom_id res chain seq x y z
N MET A 1 -38.48 11.87 11.52
CA MET A 1 -38.21 10.47 11.13
C MET A 1 -36.90 10.46 10.36
N SER A 2 -35.89 9.73 10.82
CA SER A 2 -34.68 9.47 10.02
C SER A 2 -34.21 8.07 10.38
N THR A 3 -34.46 7.12 9.48
CA THR A 3 -34.01 5.75 9.65
C THR A 3 -32.58 5.67 9.14
N ALA A 4 -31.62 5.47 10.04
CA ALA A 4 -30.27 5.07 9.66
C ALA A 4 -30.39 3.71 8.93
N ARG A 5 -29.86 3.62 7.70
CA ARG A 5 -29.77 2.32 7.02
C ARG A 5 -28.85 1.42 7.85
N PRO A 6 -29.24 0.18 8.17
CA PRO A 6 -28.31 -0.78 8.72
C PRO A 6 -27.20 -1.00 7.70
N GLN A 7 -26.02 -0.45 7.95
CA GLN A 7 -24.82 -0.91 7.28
C GLN A 7 -24.50 -2.26 7.91
N SER A 8 -24.90 -3.35 7.26
CA SER A 8 -24.32 -4.66 7.56
C SER A 8 -22.81 -4.49 7.59
N PRO A 9 -22.08 -5.09 8.55
CA PRO A 9 -20.63 -5.15 8.43
C PRO A 9 -20.36 -5.82 7.08
N LYS A 10 -19.91 -5.04 6.09
CA LYS A 10 -19.45 -5.61 4.83
C LYS A 10 -18.14 -6.29 5.21
N ASP A 11 -18.15 -7.62 5.24
CA ASP A 11 -16.90 -8.36 5.30
C ASP A 11 -16.03 -7.90 4.12
N ALA A 12 -14.78 -7.54 4.41
CA ALA A 12 -13.81 -7.19 3.39
C ALA A 12 -13.45 -8.46 2.61
N VAL A 13 -13.69 -8.43 1.30
CA VAL A 13 -13.39 -9.54 0.39
C VAL A 13 -12.35 -9.05 -0.62
N VAL A 14 -11.26 -9.82 -0.77
CA VAL A 14 -10.25 -9.58 -1.80
C VAL A 14 -10.88 -9.85 -3.17
N GLU A 15 -10.98 -8.82 -4.00
CA GLU A 15 -11.51 -8.89 -5.37
C GLU A 15 -10.42 -9.24 -6.37
N THR A 16 -9.22 -8.70 -6.16
CA THR A 16 -8.07 -8.96 -7.02
C THR A 16 -6.85 -9.24 -6.16
N GLN A 17 -6.02 -10.17 -6.64
CA GLN A 17 -4.73 -10.46 -6.06
C GLN A 17 -3.81 -10.91 -7.19
N SER A 18 -2.59 -10.38 -7.21
CA SER A 18 -1.57 -10.73 -8.20
C SER A 18 -0.21 -10.57 -7.56
N PHE A 19 0.66 -11.57 -7.69
CA PHE A 19 1.97 -11.55 -7.06
C PHE A 19 2.95 -12.48 -7.76
N ASP A 20 4.21 -12.06 -7.79
CA ASP A 20 5.31 -12.90 -8.22
C ASP A 20 6.08 -13.40 -7.00
N ASN A 21 6.15 -14.74 -6.83
CA ASN A 21 6.88 -15.38 -5.71
C ASN A 21 8.40 -15.41 -5.90
N ILE A 22 8.95 -14.35 -6.49
CA ILE A 22 10.39 -14.21 -6.77
C ILE A 22 11.12 -13.33 -5.75
N GLY A 23 10.41 -12.87 -4.71
CA GLY A 23 10.94 -12.06 -3.61
C GLY A 23 10.97 -10.55 -3.87
N THR A 24 11.08 -10.11 -5.14
CA THR A 24 11.12 -8.69 -5.52
C THR A 24 10.05 -8.28 -6.53
N GLY A 25 9.28 -9.23 -7.05
CA GLY A 25 8.29 -8.92 -8.07
C GLY A 25 7.11 -8.10 -7.54
N PRO A 26 6.24 -7.59 -8.44
CA PRO A 26 5.06 -6.85 -8.05
C PRO A 26 4.13 -7.70 -7.18
N PHE A 27 3.60 -7.09 -6.14
CA PHE A 27 2.53 -7.60 -5.30
C PHE A 27 1.41 -6.59 -5.27
N ASN A 28 0.22 -7.00 -5.66
CA ASN A 28 -0.95 -6.15 -5.84
C ASN A 28 -2.17 -6.87 -5.29
N TRP A 29 -3.02 -6.16 -4.56
CA TRP A 29 -4.34 -6.65 -4.21
C TRP A 29 -5.30 -5.50 -3.95
N ALA A 30 -6.58 -5.77 -4.16
CA ALA A 30 -7.66 -4.86 -3.83
C ALA A 30 -8.83 -5.61 -3.22
N SER A 31 -9.60 -4.93 -2.37
CA SER A 31 -10.81 -5.46 -1.76
C SER A 31 -12.04 -4.58 -2.03
N ASN A 32 -13.21 -5.21 -1.91
CA ASN A 32 -14.52 -4.60 -2.20
C ASN A 32 -14.91 -3.43 -1.28
N ASP A 33 -14.16 -3.19 -0.21
CA ASP A 33 -14.32 -2.10 0.74
C ASP A 33 -13.49 -0.85 0.35
N GLY A 34 -12.78 -0.91 -0.78
CA GLY A 34 -12.03 0.22 -1.33
C GLY A 34 -10.58 0.30 -0.84
N VAL A 35 -10.04 -0.78 -0.29
CA VAL A 35 -8.59 -0.92 -0.09
C VAL A 35 -7.94 -1.35 -1.39
N ASP A 36 -6.85 -0.68 -1.75
CA ASP A 36 -5.98 -1.04 -2.87
C ASP A 36 -4.53 -0.95 -2.38
N ARG A 37 -3.71 -1.95 -2.72
CA ARG A 37 -2.30 -1.95 -2.36
C ARG A 37 -1.47 -2.52 -3.50
N GLN A 38 -0.37 -1.85 -3.76
CA GLN A 38 0.63 -2.21 -4.77
C GLN A 38 2.01 -2.04 -4.16
N GLU A 39 2.91 -3.00 -4.33
CA GLU A 39 4.30 -2.89 -3.91
C GLU A 39 5.19 -3.70 -4.84
N SER A 40 6.45 -3.28 -4.97
CA SER A 40 7.47 -4.00 -5.72
C SER A 40 8.81 -3.79 -5.04
N GLY A 41 9.62 -4.84 -5.05
CA GLY A 41 10.98 -4.82 -4.54
C GLY A 41 12.00 -4.56 -5.64
N LEU A 42 13.09 -3.91 -5.27
CA LEU A 42 14.26 -3.71 -6.10
C LEU A 42 15.51 -4.02 -5.27
N LEU A 43 16.26 -5.03 -5.70
CA LEU A 43 17.55 -5.33 -5.11
C LEU A 43 18.59 -4.33 -5.67
N LYS A 44 19.06 -3.42 -4.82
CA LYS A 44 20.14 -2.48 -5.09
C LYS A 44 21.48 -3.14 -4.78
N ASN A 45 22.53 -2.70 -5.47
CA ASN A 45 23.92 -3.14 -5.23
C ASN A 45 24.13 -4.66 -5.35
N VAL A 46 23.41 -5.34 -6.26
CA VAL A 46 23.41 -6.81 -6.42
C VAL A 46 24.81 -7.41 -6.59
N ASN A 47 25.73 -6.66 -7.21
CA ASN A 47 27.12 -7.09 -7.48
C ASN A 47 28.14 -6.52 -6.47
N SER A 48 27.69 -5.95 -5.36
CA SER A 48 28.54 -5.37 -4.31
C SER A 48 28.65 -6.30 -3.10
N ALA A 49 29.61 -6.04 -2.22
CA ALA A 49 29.70 -6.72 -0.92
C ALA A 49 28.49 -6.44 -0.01
N ASN A 50 27.75 -5.36 -0.27
CA ASN A 50 26.58 -4.94 0.51
C ASN A 50 25.34 -4.78 -0.39
N PRO A 51 24.67 -5.88 -0.79
CA PRO A 51 23.37 -5.81 -1.45
C PRO A 51 22.32 -5.27 -0.48
N SER A 52 21.38 -4.47 -1.00
CA SER A 52 20.35 -3.79 -0.23
C SER A 52 18.99 -3.94 -0.92
N LEU A 53 17.93 -4.22 -0.16
CA LEU A 53 16.57 -4.32 -0.71
C LEU A 53 15.84 -3.00 -0.51
N SER A 54 15.30 -2.46 -1.60
CA SER A 54 14.42 -1.31 -1.60
C SER A 54 13.02 -1.75 -2.01
N VAL A 55 12.01 -1.48 -1.18
CA VAL A 55 10.61 -1.75 -1.52
C VAL A 55 9.91 -0.42 -1.74
N SER A 56 9.18 -0.29 -2.84
CA SER A 56 8.34 0.87 -3.10
C SER A 56 6.93 0.44 -3.39
N GLY A 57 5.96 1.22 -2.94
CA GLY A 57 4.56 0.87 -3.14
C GLY A 57 3.61 2.02 -2.89
N THR A 58 2.34 1.73 -3.13
CA THR A 58 1.21 2.57 -2.80
C THR A 58 0.18 1.76 -2.03
N TYR A 59 -0.48 2.39 -1.07
CA TYR A 59 -1.70 1.87 -0.50
C TYR A 59 -2.76 2.96 -0.47
N ALA A 60 -3.99 2.57 -0.75
CA ALA A 60 -5.15 3.42 -0.67
C ALA A 60 -6.25 2.74 0.13
N TYR A 61 -7.05 3.54 0.85
CA TYR A 61 -8.19 3.07 1.61
C TYR A 61 -9.23 4.19 1.71
N VAL A 62 -10.47 3.81 1.98
CA VAL A 62 -11.58 4.75 2.13
C VAL A 62 -11.85 5.00 3.62
N VAL A 63 -11.84 6.27 4.02
CA VAL A 63 -12.26 6.72 5.36
C VAL A 63 -13.22 7.89 5.20
N ASP A 64 -14.38 7.82 5.87
CA ASP A 64 -15.45 8.84 5.76
C ASP A 64 -15.84 9.21 4.31
N GLY A 65 -15.85 8.21 3.42
CA GLY A 65 -16.15 8.40 1.99
C GLY A 65 -15.04 9.09 1.18
N LYS A 66 -13.89 9.37 1.79
CA LYS A 66 -12.70 9.92 1.12
C LYS A 66 -11.66 8.84 0.92
N THR A 67 -11.16 8.72 -0.29
CA THR A 67 -9.99 7.88 -0.58
C THR A 67 -8.73 8.57 -0.10
N ILE A 68 -8.02 7.91 0.79
CA ILE A 68 -6.69 8.31 1.25
C ILE A 68 -5.68 7.43 0.56
N SER A 69 -4.66 8.04 -0.05
CA SER A 69 -3.57 7.33 -0.71
C SER A 69 -2.22 7.75 -0.11
N VAL A 70 -1.35 6.75 0.06
CA VAL A 70 0.03 6.91 0.49
C VAL A 70 0.91 6.16 -0.49
N SER A 71 1.96 6.83 -0.94
CA SER A 71 3.10 6.23 -1.62
C SER A 71 4.26 6.14 -0.64
N TYR A 72 5.10 5.13 -0.76
CA TYR A 72 6.25 4.98 0.13
C TYR A 72 7.45 4.36 -0.56
N VAL A 73 8.62 4.63 0.02
CA VAL A 73 9.86 3.91 -0.25
C VAL A 73 10.41 3.43 1.09
N ALA A 74 10.71 2.14 1.18
CA ALA A 74 11.40 1.52 2.28
C ALA A 74 12.77 1.05 1.78
N ASP A 75 13.85 1.62 2.31
CA ASP A 75 15.22 1.23 2.00
C ASP A 75 16.11 1.33 3.25
N GLU A 76 17.43 1.37 3.09
CA GLU A 76 18.41 1.50 4.17
C GLU A 76 18.17 2.72 5.07
N ASN A 77 17.49 3.76 4.59
CA ASN A 77 17.14 4.95 5.36
C ASN A 77 15.80 4.81 6.10
N GLY A 78 15.19 3.62 6.06
CA GLY A 78 13.90 3.32 6.66
C GLY A 78 12.71 3.64 5.77
N PHE A 79 11.53 3.68 6.39
CA PHE A 79 10.25 3.91 5.73
C PHE A 79 9.98 5.40 5.51
N GLN A 80 9.79 5.78 4.25
CA GLN A 80 9.64 7.16 3.80
C GLN A 80 8.29 7.33 3.09
N PRO A 81 7.20 7.58 3.84
CA PRO A 81 5.88 7.73 3.26
C PRO A 81 5.64 9.15 2.74
N LYS A 82 4.84 9.24 1.68
CA LYS A 82 4.41 10.46 1.01
C LYS A 82 2.92 10.38 0.74
N GLY A 83 2.19 11.37 1.20
CA GLY A 83 0.75 11.49 0.99
C GLY A 83 0.27 12.87 1.42
N ALA A 84 -0.87 13.31 0.88
CA ALA A 84 -1.41 14.66 1.15
C ALA A 84 -1.70 14.93 2.64
N HIS A 85 -1.85 13.88 3.44
CA HIS A 85 -2.14 13.93 4.87
C HIS A 85 -0.90 13.69 5.76
N ILE A 86 0.28 13.51 5.15
CA ILE A 86 1.53 13.25 5.87
C ILE A 86 2.29 14.57 6.03
N PRO A 87 2.56 15.03 7.26
CA PRO A 87 3.32 16.25 7.48
C PRO A 87 4.72 16.15 6.87
N VAL A 88 5.05 17.07 5.98
CA VAL A 88 6.44 17.28 5.55
C VAL A 88 7.16 18.08 6.62
N ARG A 89 8.29 17.58 7.12
CA ARG A 89 9.17 18.39 7.97
C ARG A 89 9.66 19.58 7.13
N LYS A 90 9.45 20.80 7.63
CA LYS A 90 10.03 22.03 7.07
C LYS A 90 11.50 22.14 7.42
#